data_AF-A0A2X3HM97-F1
#
_entry.id   AF-A0A2X3HM97-F1
#
_cell.length_a   1.000
_cell.length_b   1.000
_cell.length_c   1.000
_cell.angle_alpha   90.00
_cell.angle_beta   90.00
_cell.angle_gamma   90.00
#
_symmetry.space_group_name_H-M   'P 1'
#
loop_
_entity.id
_entity.type
_entity.pdbx_description
1 polymer ?
#
loop_
_entity_poly.entity_id
_entity_poly.type
_entity_poly.pdbx_seq_one_letter_code
_entity_poly.pdbx_strand_id
1 'polypeptide(L)'
;MRGSFLAKAQEILGTPVQVISGEEEARLIYQGVAHTTGGADQRLVVDIGGASTELVTGTGAQTTSLFSLSMGCVTWLERYFADRSLTKENFDLAEAAAREVLLPVADVLRYHGWKVCVGASGTVQALQEIMMAQGMDERITLAKPPAALNSALSSADVWKSWRSKA
;
A
#
# COMPACT_ATOMS: atom_id res chain seq x y z
N MET A 1 -17.90 20.10 10.40
CA MET A 1 -17.81 18.64 10.18
C MET A 1 -16.56 18.03 10.82
N ARG A 2 -15.32 18.35 10.41
CA ARG A 2 -14.10 17.81 11.05
C ARG A 2 -13.82 18.36 12.46
N GLY A 3 -13.87 19.68 12.65
CA GLY A 3 -13.63 20.29 13.96
C GLY A 3 -14.63 19.88 15.03
N SER A 4 -15.91 19.77 14.67
CA SER A 4 -16.97 19.28 15.55
C SER A 4 -16.80 17.81 15.94
N PHE A 5 -16.31 16.97 15.02
CA PHE A 5 -15.98 15.57 15.32
C PHE A 5 -14.79 15.48 16.28
N LEU A 6 -13.70 16.21 16.01
CA LEU A 6 -12.50 16.21 16.84
C LEU A 6 -12.79 16.71 18.27
N ALA A 7 -13.56 17.79 18.41
CA ALA A 7 -13.93 18.32 19.72
C ALA A 7 -14.65 17.26 20.57
N LYS A 8 -15.66 16.58 19.99
CA LYS A 8 -16.40 15.52 20.66
C LYS A 8 -15.52 14.28 20.96
N ALA A 9 -14.64 13.91 20.04
CA ALA A 9 -13.72 12.80 20.25
C ALA A 9 -12.74 13.08 21.40
N GLN A 10 -12.17 14.27 21.47
CA GLN A 10 -11.27 14.68 22.54
C GLN A 10 -11.95 14.75 23.89
N GLU A 11 -13.21 15.21 23.95
CA GLU A 11 -14.02 15.21 25.17
C GLU A 11 -14.23 13.78 25.69
N ILE A 12 -14.56 12.84 24.79
CA ILE A 12 -14.78 11.44 25.14
C ILE A 12 -13.47 10.75 25.57
N LEU A 13 -12.37 10.98 24.86
CA LEU A 13 -11.09 10.32 25.10
C LEU A 13 -10.31 10.93 26.28
N GLY A 14 -10.65 12.16 26.69
CA GLY A 14 -9.91 12.90 27.73
C GLY A 14 -8.48 13.29 27.34
N THR A 15 -8.13 13.20 26.05
CA THR A 15 -6.79 13.50 25.52
C THR A 15 -6.89 14.19 24.15
N PRO A 16 -5.93 15.04 23.76
CA PRO A 16 -5.91 15.66 22.44
C PRO A 16 -5.81 14.62 21.32
N VAL A 17 -6.54 14.85 20.22
CA VAL A 17 -6.44 14.04 19.00
C VAL A 17 -5.56 14.81 18.03
N GLN A 18 -4.33 14.34 17.82
CA GLN A 18 -3.42 14.95 16.87
C GLN A 18 -3.69 14.40 15.47
N VAL A 19 -4.14 15.26 14.55
CA VAL A 19 -4.19 14.86 13.15
C VAL A 19 -2.84 15.09 12.49
N ILE A 20 -2.30 14.03 11.91
CA ILE A 20 -1.02 14.03 11.21
C ILE A 20 -1.22 14.25 9.71
N SER A 21 -0.15 14.68 9.02
CA SER A 21 -0.11 14.65 7.56
C SER A 21 0.04 13.21 7.09
N GLY A 22 -0.35 12.92 5.84
CA GLY A 22 -0.09 11.61 5.25
C GLY A 22 1.42 11.30 5.16
N GLU A 23 2.27 12.32 5.04
CA GLU A 23 3.72 12.12 5.12
C GLU A 23 4.16 11.66 6.51
N GLU A 24 3.65 12.27 7.57
CA GLU A 24 3.97 11.85 8.94
C GLU A 24 3.42 10.46 9.25
N GLU A 25 2.25 10.11 8.71
CA GLU A 25 1.70 8.75 8.76
C GLU A 25 2.64 7.74 8.08
N ALA A 26 3.07 8.02 6.85
CA ALA A 26 4.02 7.18 6.13
C ALA A 26 5.33 6.98 6.91
N ARG A 27 5.84 8.04 7.56
CA ARG A 27 7.04 7.98 8.41
C ARG A 27 6.84 7.04 9.59
N LEU A 28 5.71 7.16 10.30
CA LEU A 28 5.37 6.35 11.47
C LEU A 28 5.14 4.88 11.08
N ILE A 29 4.47 4.62 9.96
CA ILE A 29 4.30 3.26 9.41
C ILE A 29 5.66 2.61 9.15
N TYR A 30 6.56 3.30 8.45
CA TYR A 30 7.89 2.78 8.16
C TYR A 30 8.66 2.49 9.45
N GLN A 31 8.59 3.36 10.45
CA GLN A 31 9.22 3.12 11.75
C GLN A 31 8.64 1.88 12.44
N GLY A 32 7.31 1.72 12.44
CA GLY A 32 6.67 0.51 12.97
C GLY A 32 7.19 -0.76 12.30
N VAL A 33 7.24 -0.78 10.96
CA VAL A 33 7.74 -1.91 10.16
C VAL A 33 9.23 -2.17 10.43
N ALA A 34 10.06 -1.12 10.48
CA ALA A 34 11.49 -1.24 10.71
C ALA A 34 11.85 -1.85 12.08
N HIS A 35 10.98 -1.72 13.08
CA HIS A 35 11.19 -2.30 14.41
C HIS A 35 10.62 -3.71 14.56
N THR A 36 9.68 -4.12 13.71
CA THR A 36 8.99 -5.42 13.82
C THR A 36 9.44 -6.43 12.76
N THR A 37 10.08 -5.97 11.68
CA THR A 37 10.43 -6.81 10.54
C THR A 37 11.94 -7.05 10.47
N GLY A 38 12.36 -8.31 10.63
CA GLY A 38 13.72 -8.75 10.35
C GLY A 38 14.00 -8.95 8.86
N GLY A 39 15.27 -9.12 8.49
CA GLY A 39 15.67 -9.39 7.11
C GLY A 39 16.57 -8.30 6.53
N ALA A 40 16.42 -8.03 5.23
CA ALA A 40 17.24 -7.01 4.57
C ALA A 40 16.91 -5.60 5.08
N ASP A 41 17.95 -4.81 5.33
CA ASP A 41 17.79 -3.46 5.87
C ASP A 41 17.16 -2.48 4.88
N GLN A 42 17.42 -2.65 3.57
CA GLN A 42 16.93 -1.77 2.52
C GLN A 42 15.56 -2.26 2.02
N ARG A 43 14.50 -1.50 2.30
CA ARG A 43 13.12 -1.93 2.09
C ARG A 43 12.23 -0.86 1.47
N LEU A 44 11.22 -1.33 0.74
CA LEU A 44 10.03 -0.58 0.35
C LEU A 44 8.89 -1.03 1.25
N VAL A 45 8.22 -0.08 1.89
CA VAL A 45 7.00 -0.30 2.66
C VAL A 45 5.82 0.27 1.87
N VAL A 46 4.77 -0.54 1.73
CA VAL A 46 3.52 -0.17 1.06
C VAL A 46 2.38 -0.37 2.04
N ASP A 47 1.65 0.70 2.36
CA ASP A 47 0.42 0.64 3.16
C ASP A 47 -0.75 1.08 2.29
N ILE A 48 -1.76 0.22 2.13
CA ILE A 48 -2.96 0.55 1.37
C ILE A 48 -4.11 0.75 2.36
N GLY A 49 -4.35 2.01 2.70
CA GLY A 49 -5.43 2.45 3.56
C GLY A 49 -6.77 2.62 2.82
N GLY A 50 -7.74 3.19 3.53
CA GLY A 50 -9.08 3.42 2.99
C GLY A 50 -9.16 4.56 1.98
N ALA A 51 -8.43 5.65 2.23
CA ALA A 51 -8.44 6.84 1.38
C ALA A 51 -7.09 7.20 0.78
N SER A 52 -5.99 6.77 1.41
CA SER A 52 -4.62 7.00 0.99
C SER A 52 -3.82 5.70 0.91
N THR A 53 -2.67 5.79 0.24
CA THR A 53 -1.67 4.73 0.13
C THR A 53 -0.29 5.32 0.37
N GLU A 54 0.43 4.78 1.34
CA GLU A 54 1.75 5.24 1.72
C GLU A 54 2.83 4.36 1.07
N LEU A 55 3.86 5.01 0.54
CA LEU A 55 5.00 4.37 -0.13
C LEU A 55 6.29 4.94 0.43
N VAL A 56 7.06 4.09 1.11
CA VAL A 56 8.27 4.54 1.81
C VAL A 56 9.44 3.64 1.48
N THR A 57 10.51 4.21 0.93
CA THR A 57 11.80 3.51 0.85
C THR A 57 12.66 3.88 2.05
N GLY A 58 13.52 2.97 2.49
CA GLY A 58 14.47 3.27 3.54
C GLY A 58 15.49 2.15 3.77
N THR A 59 16.48 2.45 4.61
CA THR A 59 17.49 1.50 5.07
C THR A 59 17.57 1.51 6.60
N GLY A 60 17.37 0.35 7.23
CA GLY A 60 17.30 0.26 8.69
C GLY A 60 16.16 1.12 9.23
N ALA A 61 16.41 1.95 10.24
CA ALA A 61 15.41 2.87 10.80
C ALA A 61 15.26 4.20 10.02
N GLN A 62 16.04 4.41 8.94
CA GLN A 62 16.06 5.68 8.20
C GLN A 62 15.26 5.58 6.90
N THR A 63 14.41 6.57 6.65
CA THR A 63 13.68 6.71 5.40
C THR A 63 14.54 7.43 4.35
N THR A 64 14.39 7.04 3.08
CA THR A 64 15.07 7.65 1.93
C THR A 64 14.12 8.37 0.99
N SER A 65 12.87 7.89 0.87
CA SER A 65 11.79 8.60 0.21
C SER A 65 10.47 8.25 0.86
N LEU A 66 9.52 9.16 0.82
CA LEU A 66 8.26 9.03 1.54
C LEU A 66 7.16 9.73 0.75
N PHE A 67 6.09 9.00 0.48
CA PHE A 67 4.94 9.49 -0.27
C PHE A 67 3.64 9.00 0.38
N SER A 68 2.63 9.86 0.39
CA SER A 68 1.25 9.53 0.74
C SER A 68 0.36 9.92 -0.45
N LEU A 69 -0.13 8.93 -1.18
CA LEU A 69 -0.91 9.12 -2.40
C LEU A 69 -2.40 9.07 -2.11
N SER A 70 -3.18 9.93 -2.75
CA SER A 70 -4.65 9.99 -2.57
C SER A 70 -5.37 8.88 -3.33
N MET A 71 -5.17 7.64 -2.88
CA MET A 71 -5.79 6.44 -3.43
C MET A 71 -5.91 5.39 -2.33
N GLY A 72 -7.08 4.78 -2.13
CA GLY A 72 -7.28 3.78 -1.07
C GLY A 72 -8.51 2.91 -1.32
N CYS A 73 -8.65 1.80 -0.60
CA CYS A 73 -9.64 0.77 -0.94
C CYS A 73 -11.10 1.26 -0.88
N VAL A 74 -11.43 2.18 0.03
CA VAL A 74 -12.78 2.78 0.14
C VAL A 74 -13.02 3.75 -1.01
N THR A 75 -12.07 4.64 -1.29
CA THR A 75 -12.20 5.63 -2.37
C THR A 75 -12.18 4.99 -3.76
N TRP A 76 -11.42 3.90 -3.95
CA TRP A 76 -11.44 3.08 -5.18
C TRP A 76 -12.76 2.34 -5.35
N LEU A 77 -13.29 1.74 -4.28
CA LEU A 77 -14.58 1.06 -4.32
C LEU A 77 -15.70 2.01 -4.75
N GLU A 78 -15.74 3.22 -4.18
CA GLU A 78 -16.73 4.23 -4.54
C GLU A 78 -16.59 4.71 -5.99
N ARG A 79 -15.35 4.86 -6.49
CA ARG A 79 -15.10 5.46 -7.81
C ARG A 79 -15.23 4.47 -8.97
N TYR A 80 -14.80 3.21 -8.80
CA TYR A 80 -14.69 2.25 -9.91
C TYR A 80 -15.61 1.04 -9.75
N PHE A 81 -16.24 0.88 -8.59
CA PHE A 81 -17.14 -0.23 -8.28
C PHE A 81 -18.47 0.30 -7.69
N ALA A 82 -18.91 1.48 -8.15
CA ALA A 82 -20.09 2.17 -7.65
C ALA A 82 -21.38 1.32 -7.76
N ASP A 83 -21.46 0.51 -8.81
CA ASP A 83 -22.57 -0.41 -9.08
C ASP A 83 -22.42 -1.78 -8.38
N ARG A 84 -21.37 -1.96 -7.57
CA ARG A 84 -20.99 -3.20 -6.88
C ARG A 84 -20.63 -4.35 -7.83
N SER A 85 -20.40 -4.09 -9.11
CA SER A 85 -20.04 -5.12 -10.09
C SER A 85 -18.53 -5.37 -10.11
N LEU A 86 -18.13 -6.63 -9.93
CA LEU A 86 -16.73 -7.06 -10.00
C LEU A 86 -16.34 -7.47 -11.43
N THR A 87 -16.58 -6.59 -12.40
CA THR A 87 -16.27 -6.85 -13.82
C THR A 87 -14.80 -6.60 -14.11
N LYS A 88 -14.29 -7.25 -15.17
CA LYS A 88 -12.92 -7.04 -15.63
C LYS A 88 -12.68 -5.56 -15.99
N GLU A 89 -13.66 -4.92 -16.63
CA GLU A 89 -13.58 -3.52 -17.02
C GLU A 89 -13.40 -2.59 -15.82
N ASN A 90 -14.12 -2.85 -14.72
CA ASN A 90 -13.99 -2.07 -13.48
C ASN A 90 -12.59 -2.25 -12.86
N PHE A 91 -12.05 -3.47 -12.87
CA PHE A 91 -10.67 -3.73 -12.45
C PHE A 91 -9.64 -3.03 -13.36
N ASP A 92 -9.80 -3.11 -14.69
CA ASP A 92 -8.88 -2.50 -15.64
C ASP A 92 -8.83 -0.96 -15.46
N LEU A 93 -10.00 -0.33 -15.24
CA LEU A 93 -10.07 1.11 -14.92
C LEU A 93 -9.44 1.43 -13.56
N ALA A 94 -9.69 0.58 -12.55
CA ALA A 94 -9.13 0.75 -11.22
C ALA A 94 -7.59 0.71 -11.26
N GLU A 95 -7.03 -0.30 -11.93
CA GLU A 95 -5.60 -0.47 -12.09
C GLU A 95 -4.96 0.66 -12.91
N ALA A 96 -5.59 1.06 -14.02
CA ALA A 96 -5.06 2.12 -14.88
C ALA A 96 -4.89 3.43 -14.11
N ALA A 97 -5.89 3.84 -13.34
CA ALA A 97 -5.80 5.08 -12.60
C ALA A 97 -4.89 4.96 -11.36
N ALA A 98 -4.74 3.78 -10.74
CA ALA A 98 -3.71 3.58 -9.71
C ALA A 98 -2.30 3.77 -10.28
N ARG A 99 -2.05 3.32 -11.52
CA ARG A 99 -0.78 3.56 -12.23
C ARG A 99 -0.55 5.06 -12.44
N GLU A 100 -1.57 5.80 -12.89
CA GLU A 100 -1.46 7.25 -13.07
C GLU A 100 -1.07 7.98 -11.78
N VAL A 101 -1.65 7.57 -10.64
CA VAL A 101 -1.32 8.12 -9.32
C VAL A 101 0.13 7.78 -8.90
N LEU A 102 0.63 6.59 -9.25
CA LEU A 102 1.98 6.13 -8.92
C LEU A 102 3.07 6.73 -9.82
N LEU A 103 2.77 7.04 -11.08
CA LEU A 103 3.75 7.45 -12.09
C LEU A 103 4.68 8.60 -11.63
N PRO A 104 4.18 9.68 -11.00
CA PRO A 104 5.02 10.80 -10.59
C PRO A 104 6.09 10.45 -9.54
N VAL A 105 5.88 9.40 -8.75
CA VAL A 105 6.78 9.02 -7.64
C VAL A 105 7.63 7.79 -7.97
N ALA A 106 7.28 7.07 -9.05
CA ALA A 106 7.91 5.80 -9.41
C ALA A 106 9.42 5.90 -9.64
N ASP A 107 9.91 6.98 -10.25
CA ASP A 107 11.34 7.17 -10.50
C ASP A 107 12.14 7.38 -9.22
N VAL A 108 11.58 8.13 -8.26
CA VAL A 108 12.23 8.35 -6.97
C VAL A 108 12.29 7.05 -6.16
N LEU A 109 11.19 6.30 -6.12
CA LEU A 109 11.14 5.00 -5.47
C LEU A 109 12.19 4.05 -6.10
N ARG A 110 12.26 3.97 -7.43
CA ARG A 110 13.22 3.12 -8.14
C ARG A 110 14.67 3.57 -7.97
N TYR A 111 14.91 4.88 -7.88
CA TYR A 111 16.24 5.43 -7.65
C TYR A 111 16.82 4.97 -6.31
N HIS A 112 16.01 5.02 -5.23
CA HIS A 112 16.44 4.52 -3.93
C HIS A 112 16.48 2.99 -3.86
N GLY A 113 15.56 2.32 -4.56
CA GLY A 113 15.49 0.87 -4.64
C GLY A 113 15.20 0.19 -3.30
N TRP A 114 15.04 -1.12 -3.35
CA TRP A 114 14.80 -1.97 -2.18
C TRP A 114 15.28 -3.39 -2.44
N LYS A 115 15.63 -4.11 -1.37
CA LYS A 115 15.93 -5.55 -1.40
C LYS A 115 14.71 -6.39 -0.99
N VAL A 116 13.82 -5.80 -0.21
CA VAL A 116 12.56 -6.42 0.23
C VAL A 116 11.42 -5.40 0.11
N CYS A 117 10.26 -5.86 -0.34
CA CYS A 117 9.03 -5.08 -0.31
C CYS A 117 8.13 -5.66 0.79
N VAL A 118 7.63 -4.82 1.69
CA VAL A 118 6.80 -5.20 2.83
C VAL A 118 5.48 -4.46 2.71
N GLY A 119 4.38 -5.21 2.78
CA GLY A 119 3.04 -4.64 2.81
C GLY A 119 2.53 -4.46 4.25
N ALA A 120 1.71 -3.46 4.48
CA ALA A 120 1.04 -3.20 5.76
C ALA A 120 -0.49 -3.02 5.56
N SER A 121 -1.20 -2.98 6.69
CA SER A 121 -2.65 -2.73 6.77
C SER A 121 -3.55 -3.84 6.21
N GLY A 122 -4.86 -3.58 6.23
CA GLY A 122 -5.92 -4.58 6.05
C GLY A 122 -5.93 -5.25 4.68
N THR A 123 -5.54 -4.53 3.62
CA THR A 123 -5.49 -5.11 2.26
C THR A 123 -4.45 -6.22 2.17
N VAL A 124 -3.27 -6.02 2.76
CA VAL A 124 -2.18 -6.99 2.76
C VAL A 124 -2.48 -8.15 3.71
N GLN A 125 -3.08 -7.84 4.88
CA GLN A 125 -3.53 -8.87 5.81
C GLN A 125 -4.59 -9.80 5.17
N ALA A 126 -5.57 -9.24 4.46
CA ALA A 126 -6.57 -10.04 3.76
C ALA A 126 -5.95 -10.96 2.70
N LEU A 127 -4.91 -10.50 1.99
CA LEU A 127 -4.16 -11.35 1.07
C LEU A 127 -3.45 -12.50 1.79
N GLN A 128 -2.79 -12.21 2.92
CA GLN A 128 -2.15 -13.23 3.75
C GLN A 128 -3.16 -14.28 4.23
N GLU A 129 -4.31 -13.86 4.75
CA GLU A 129 -5.39 -14.75 5.21
C GLU A 129 -5.91 -15.64 4.08
N ILE A 130 -6.16 -15.08 2.90
CA ILE A 130 -6.58 -15.83 1.70
C ILE A 130 -5.51 -16.86 1.31
N MET A 131 -4.24 -16.46 1.30
CA MET A 131 -3.13 -17.35 0.95
C MET A 131 -2.98 -18.51 1.93
N MET A 132 -3.02 -18.23 3.23
CA MET A 132 -2.97 -19.25 4.27
C MET A 132 -4.16 -20.22 4.16
N ALA A 133 -5.36 -19.70 3.91
CA ALA A 133 -6.55 -20.53 3.70
C ALA A 133 -6.45 -21.44 2.46
N GLN A 134 -5.65 -21.04 1.46
CA GLN A 134 -5.34 -21.82 0.26
C GLN A 134 -4.12 -22.75 0.43
N GLY A 135 -3.53 -22.82 1.63
CA GLY A 135 -2.34 -23.63 1.91
C GLY A 135 -1.07 -23.10 1.25
N MET A 136 -1.03 -21.81 0.92
CA MET A 136 0.13 -21.16 0.30
C MET A 136 1.08 -20.56 1.36
N ASP A 137 2.35 -20.40 0.99
CA ASP A 137 3.34 -19.68 1.79
C ASP A 137 2.98 -18.19 1.85
N GLU A 138 3.05 -17.60 3.04
CA GLU A 138 2.80 -16.17 3.29
C GLU A 138 3.78 -15.25 2.55
N ARG A 139 4.95 -15.77 2.15
CA ARG A 139 5.93 -15.02 1.37
C ARG A 139 5.57 -15.00 -0.11
N ILE A 140 5.05 -13.87 -0.57
CA ILE A 140 4.86 -13.60 -2.00
C ILE A 140 6.22 -13.36 -2.66
N THR A 141 6.52 -14.13 -3.71
CA THR A 141 7.68 -13.89 -4.57
C THR A 141 7.24 -13.80 -6.02
N LEU A 142 7.98 -13.06 -6.84
CA LEU A 142 7.73 -12.97 -8.28
C LEU A 142 7.72 -14.34 -8.98
N ALA A 143 8.45 -15.33 -8.44
CA ALA A 143 8.49 -16.68 -8.97
C ALA A 143 7.28 -17.55 -8.57
N LYS A 144 6.54 -17.16 -7.53
CA LYS A 144 5.35 -17.86 -7.03
C LYS A 144 4.29 -16.86 -6.55
N PRO A 145 3.65 -16.09 -7.45
CA PRO A 145 2.51 -15.29 -7.08
C PRO A 145 1.31 -16.20 -6.74
N PRO A 146 0.46 -15.81 -5.76
CA PRO A 146 -0.82 -16.46 -5.52
C PRO A 146 -1.67 -16.54 -6.79
N ALA A 147 -2.44 -17.62 -6.96
CA ALA A 147 -3.38 -17.73 -8.09
C ALA A 147 -4.38 -16.57 -8.12
N ALA A 148 -4.74 -16.03 -6.95
CA ALA A 148 -5.56 -14.83 -6.79
C ALA A 148 -4.91 -13.54 -7.35
N LEU A 149 -3.58 -13.49 -7.40
CA LEU A 149 -2.81 -12.39 -8.02
C LEU A 149 -2.52 -12.64 -9.51
N ASN A 150 -2.67 -13.87 -10.02
CA ASN A 150 -2.34 -14.17 -11.41
C ASN A 150 -3.18 -13.38 -12.42
N SER A 151 -4.46 -13.14 -12.14
CA SER A 151 -5.31 -12.34 -13.03
C SER A 151 -4.80 -10.90 -13.16
N ALA A 152 -4.55 -10.22 -12.04
CA ALA A 152 -4.02 -8.85 -11.98
C ALA A 152 -2.55 -8.72 -12.46
N LEU A 153 -1.75 -9.78 -12.33
CA LEU A 153 -0.37 -9.82 -12.82
C LEU A 153 -0.30 -10.16 -14.32
N SER A 154 -1.27 -10.90 -14.86
CA SER A 154 -1.33 -11.32 -16.26
C SER A 154 -1.81 -10.23 -17.22
N SER A 155 -2.59 -9.26 -16.72
CA SER A 155 -3.13 -8.12 -17.47
C SER A 155 -2.14 -6.96 -17.64
N ALA A 156 -0.95 -7.01 -17.02
CA ALA A 156 -0.07 -5.86 -16.92
C ALA A 156 1.35 -6.12 -17.47
N ASP A 157 1.59 -5.65 -18.70
CA ASP A 157 2.94 -5.48 -19.28
C ASP A 157 3.88 -4.64 -18.40
N VAL A 158 3.34 -3.89 -17.45
CA VAL A 158 4.07 -3.02 -16.51
C VAL A 158 4.95 -3.81 -15.52
N TRP A 159 4.58 -5.04 -15.13
CA TRP A 159 5.44 -5.85 -14.26
C TRP A 159 6.71 -6.32 -14.96
N LYS A 160 6.69 -6.42 -16.30
CA LYS A 160 7.90 -6.73 -17.09
C LYS A 160 8.93 -5.60 -17.05
N SER A 161 8.50 -4.36 -16.89
CA SER A 161 9.41 -3.22 -16.67
C SER A 161 10.11 -3.31 -15.30
N TRP A 162 9.36 -3.72 -14.26
CA TRP A 162 9.92 -4.05 -12.94
C TRP A 162 10.87 -5.26 -12.94
N ARG A 163 10.72 -6.21 -13.88
CA ARG A 163 11.62 -7.37 -14.04
C ARG A 163 13.04 -7.01 -14.50
N SER A 164 13.26 -5.84 -15.12
CA SER A 164 14.53 -5.53 -15.81
C SER A 164 15.55 -4.76 -14.98
N LYS A 165 15.19 -4.32 -13.76
CA LYS A 165 16.03 -3.46 -12.90
C LYS A 165 16.05 -3.86 -11.42
N ALA A 166 15.64 -5.09 -11.10
CA ALA A 166 15.83 -5.71 -9.79
C ALA A 166 16.84 -6.86 -9.90
#